data_AF-A0A136KF32-F1
#
_entry.id   AF-A0A136KF32-F1
#
_cell.length_a   1.000
_cell.length_b   1.000
_cell.length_c   1.000
_cell.angle_alpha   90.00
_cell.angle_beta   90.00
_cell.angle_gamma   90.00
#
_symmetry.space_group_name_H-M   'P 1'
#
loop_
_entity.id
_entity.type
_entity.pdbx_description
1 polymer ?
#
loop_
_entity_poly.entity_id
_entity_poly.type
_entity_poly.pdbx_seq_one_letter_code
_entity_poly.pdbx_strand_id
1 'polypeptide(L)'
;MPHTHLTPTSQHTLFHAFCRYPGTNFEIQREGEEVVLIVRAHPLTQLPWIVVAVVLFFLPALIQLALSSFLSIPQVLFIILFCYLAASTYTFLNALMWIFNVGIVTTERVIDVDYKSLLQKELSESSNNDIADVTSKTTGFIPSFF
;
A
#
# COMPACT_ATOMS: atom_id res chain seq x y z
N MET A 1 40.33 -11.36 15.14
CA MET A 1 39.26 -10.48 15.64
C MET A 1 37.95 -11.24 15.46
N PRO A 2 37.13 -11.43 16.51
CA PRO A 2 35.98 -12.32 16.42
C PRO A 2 34.86 -11.65 15.62
N HIS A 3 34.38 -12.35 14.60
CA HIS A 3 33.21 -11.96 13.81
C HIS A 3 31.97 -11.98 14.71
N THR A 4 31.45 -10.80 15.02
CA THR A 4 30.21 -10.66 15.80
C THR A 4 29.05 -11.10 14.91
N HIS A 5 28.56 -12.32 15.11
CA HIS A 5 27.29 -12.76 14.53
C HIS A 5 26.18 -11.88 15.11
N LEU A 6 25.73 -10.89 14.33
CA LEU A 6 24.53 -10.13 14.62
C LEU A 6 23.36 -11.12 14.49
N THR A 7 22.87 -11.65 15.60
CA THR A 7 21.61 -12.39 15.62
C THR A 7 20.51 -11.40 15.26
N PRO A 8 19.77 -11.60 14.15
CA PRO A 8 18.75 -10.65 13.76
C PRO A 8 17.57 -10.81 14.71
N THR A 9 17.43 -9.90 15.66
CA THR A 9 16.23 -9.77 16.46
C THR A 9 15.14 -9.21 15.56
N SER A 10 14.09 -10.01 15.33
CA SER A 10 12.91 -9.55 14.61
C SER A 10 12.28 -8.38 15.37
N GLN A 11 12.38 -7.18 14.80
CA GLN A 11 11.70 -6.00 15.32
C GLN A 11 10.43 -5.79 14.50
N HIS A 12 9.32 -6.30 15.02
CA HIS A 12 8.00 -6.05 14.46
C HIS A 12 7.32 -4.93 15.24
N THR A 13 6.88 -3.89 14.53
CA THR A 13 5.91 -2.92 15.02
C THR A 13 4.83 -2.80 13.95
N LEU A 14 3.55 -2.84 14.34
CA LEU A 14 2.40 -2.97 13.43
C LEU A 14 2.31 -1.89 12.33
N PHE A 15 2.99 -0.77 12.50
CA PHE A 15 2.99 0.37 11.57
C PHE A 15 4.37 0.65 10.95
N HIS A 16 5.36 -0.21 11.17
CA HIS A 16 6.67 -0.01 10.55
C HIS A 16 6.60 -0.34 9.06
N ALA A 17 7.05 0.61 8.24
CA ALA A 17 7.28 0.43 6.81
C ALA A 17 8.37 -0.61 6.51
N PHE A 18 9.12 -1.06 7.52
CA PHE A 18 10.28 -1.92 7.40
C PHE A 18 10.15 -3.12 8.34
N CYS A 19 10.26 -4.33 7.78
CA CYS A 19 10.31 -5.57 8.53
C CYS A 19 11.64 -6.26 8.21
N ARG A 20 12.55 -6.31 9.19
CA ARG A 20 13.92 -6.79 9.00
C ARG A 20 14.04 -8.26 9.41
N TYR A 21 14.66 -9.07 8.57
CA TYR A 21 14.82 -10.52 8.70
C TYR A 21 13.53 -11.23 9.16
N PRO A 22 12.43 -11.10 8.40
CA PRO A 22 11.29 -11.95 8.64
C PRO A 22 11.71 -13.38 8.33
N GLY A 23 11.65 -14.27 9.32
CA GLY A 23 11.89 -15.72 9.13
C GLY A 23 10.78 -16.40 8.32
N THR A 24 10.27 -15.73 7.29
CA THR A 24 9.15 -16.13 6.44
C THR A 24 9.68 -16.57 5.09
N ASN A 25 9.14 -17.67 4.57
CA ASN A 25 9.43 -18.09 3.21
C ASN A 25 8.39 -17.55 2.22
N PHE A 26 8.78 -17.34 0.96
CA PHE A 26 7.91 -16.91 -0.12
C PHE A 26 7.94 -17.91 -1.29
N GLU A 27 6.88 -17.92 -2.11
CA GLU A 27 6.62 -18.99 -3.09
C GLU A 27 7.68 -19.09 -4.21
N ILE A 28 8.41 -18.02 -4.50
CA ILE A 28 9.41 -17.92 -5.59
C ILE A 28 10.86 -17.93 -5.02
N GLN A 29 11.02 -18.30 -3.74
CA GLN A 29 12.30 -18.27 -3.05
C GLN A 29 13.22 -19.39 -3.54
N ARG A 30 14.47 -19.04 -3.87
CA ARG A 30 15.49 -20.03 -4.24
C ARG A 30 16.05 -20.74 -3.01
N GLU A 31 16.61 -21.93 -3.22
CA GLU A 31 17.29 -22.67 -2.16
C GLU A 31 18.48 -21.88 -1.62
N GLY A 32 18.46 -21.56 -0.32
CA GLY A 32 19.49 -20.76 0.35
C GLY A 32 19.32 -19.24 0.24
N GLU A 33 18.26 -18.75 -0.43
CA GLU A 33 17.92 -17.33 -0.47
C GLU A 33 17.26 -16.92 0.86
N GLU A 34 17.77 -15.88 1.54
CA GLU A 34 17.20 -15.38 2.79
C GLU A 34 16.57 -14.00 2.59
N VAL A 35 15.39 -13.78 3.18
CA VAL A 35 14.73 -12.47 3.16
C VAL A 35 15.37 -11.57 4.21
N VAL A 36 16.01 -10.50 3.76
CA VAL A 36 16.72 -9.55 4.63
C VAL A 36 15.78 -8.44 5.09
N LEU A 37 14.93 -7.95 4.19
CA LEU A 37 14.06 -6.80 4.46
C LEU A 37 12.78 -6.90 3.64
N ILE A 38 11.65 -6.64 4.28
CA ILE A 38 10.38 -6.38 3.62
C ILE A 38 10.05 -4.90 3.85
N VAL A 39 9.80 -4.17 2.77
CA VAL A 39 9.44 -2.75 2.77
C VAL A 39 8.02 -2.55 2.28
N ARG A 40 7.33 -1.60 2.89
CA ARG A 40 5.97 -1.18 2.53
C ARG A 40 5.90 0.33 2.40
N ALA A 41 4.99 0.81 1.56
CA ALA A 41 4.78 2.25 1.41
C ALA A 41 4.33 2.87 2.75
N HIS A 42 4.92 4.01 3.10
CA HIS A 42 4.59 4.73 4.33
C HIS A 42 3.09 5.10 4.37
N PRO A 43 2.40 5.02 5.52
CA PRO A 43 0.96 5.33 5.63
C PRO A 43 0.59 6.73 5.12
N LEU A 44 1.51 7.69 5.15
CA LEU A 44 1.27 9.05 4.65
C LEU A 44 1.05 9.11 3.12
N THR A 45 1.57 8.14 2.37
CA THR A 45 1.31 8.04 0.92
C THR A 45 -0.17 7.81 0.61
N GLN A 46 -0.96 7.41 1.62
CA GLN A 46 -2.39 7.12 1.51
C GLN A 46 -3.28 8.37 1.58
N LEU A 47 -2.71 9.51 1.99
CA LEU A 47 -3.46 10.74 2.21
C LEU A 47 -4.29 11.19 0.98
N PRO A 48 -3.80 11.13 -0.27
CA PRO A 48 -4.56 11.64 -1.42
C PRO A 48 -5.90 10.91 -1.64
N TRP A 49 -5.91 9.57 -1.61
CA TRP A 49 -7.15 8.82 -1.80
C TRP A 49 -8.04 8.85 -0.56
N ILE A 50 -7.47 8.99 0.65
CA ILE A 50 -8.25 9.20 1.88
C ILE A 50 -9.04 10.51 1.79
N VAL A 51 -8.42 11.59 1.30
CA VAL A 51 -9.13 12.87 1.08
C VAL A 51 -10.30 12.68 0.12
N VAL A 52 -10.11 11.96 -0.98
CA VAL A 52 -11.20 11.65 -1.93
C VAL A 52 -12.29 10.81 -1.28
N ALA A 53 -11.93 9.80 -0.48
CA ALA A 53 -12.88 8.95 0.24
C ALA A 53 -13.73 9.76 1.24
N VAL A 54 -13.10 10.69 1.98
CA VAL A 54 -13.80 11.61 2.89
C VAL A 54 -14.77 12.50 2.13
N VAL A 55 -14.36 13.08 1.00
CA VAL A 55 -15.25 13.88 0.15
C VAL A 55 -16.44 13.04 -0.36
N LEU A 56 -16.19 11.82 -0.83
CA LEU A 56 -17.23 10.89 -1.26
C LEU A 56 -18.20 10.53 -0.12
N PHE A 57 -17.71 10.44 1.12
CA PHE A 57 -18.54 10.14 2.28
C PHE A 57 -19.54 11.26 2.61
N PHE A 58 -19.21 12.52 2.35
CA PHE A 58 -20.12 13.66 2.54
C PHE A 58 -21.06 13.91 1.35
N LEU A 59 -20.78 13.31 0.19
CA LEU A 59 -21.59 13.45 -1.03
C LEU A 59 -23.09 13.10 -0.83
N PRO A 60 -23.47 12.03 -0.11
CA PRO A 60 -24.87 11.68 0.11
C PRO A 60 -25.66 12.77 0.84
N ALA A 61 -25.03 13.53 1.73
CA ALA A 61 -25.70 14.63 2.45
C ALA A 61 -26.08 15.78 1.51
N LEU A 62 -25.20 16.11 0.54
CA LEU A 62 -25.48 17.07 -0.51
C LEU A 62 -26.61 16.59 -1.44
N ILE A 63 -26.59 15.31 -1.80
CA ILE A 63 -27.63 14.67 -2.63
C ILE A 63 -28.99 14.73 -1.94
N GLN A 64 -29.04 14.44 -0.64
CA GLN A 64 -30.27 14.52 0.15
C GLN A 64 -30.83 15.95 0.15
N LEU A 65 -29.97 16.96 0.37
CA LEU A 65 -30.38 18.36 0.37
C LEU A 65 -30.93 18.81 -0.99
N ALA A 66 -30.31 18.38 -2.09
CA ALA A 66 -30.69 18.81 -3.45
C ALA A 66 -31.90 18.07 -4.02
N LEU A 67 -32.05 16.76 -3.75
CA LEU A 67 -33.03 15.90 -4.43
C LEU A 67 -34.28 15.58 -3.60
N SER A 68 -34.28 15.89 -2.30
CA SER A 68 -35.43 15.64 -1.41
C SER A 68 -36.73 16.33 -1.85
N SER A 69 -36.63 17.43 -2.61
CA SER A 69 -37.80 18.14 -3.16
C SER A 69 -38.35 17.54 -4.46
N PHE A 70 -37.58 16.70 -5.15
CA PHE A 70 -37.93 16.17 -6.48
C PHE A 70 -38.20 14.67 -6.50
N LEU A 71 -37.66 13.92 -5.53
CA LEU A 71 -37.75 12.47 -5.49
C LEU A 71 -38.54 12.00 -4.28
N SER A 72 -39.14 10.81 -4.41
CA SER A 72 -39.78 10.14 -3.29
C SER A 72 -38.75 9.62 -2.28
N ILE A 73 -39.14 9.52 -1.01
CA ILE A 73 -38.32 8.99 0.10
C ILE A 73 -37.60 7.67 -0.26
N PRO A 74 -38.25 6.63 -0.81
CA PRO A 74 -37.56 5.39 -1.14
C PRO A 74 -36.50 5.55 -2.24
N GLN A 75 -36.70 6.45 -3.21
CA GLN A 75 -35.71 6.72 -4.26
C GLN A 75 -34.48 7.42 -3.69
N VAL A 76 -34.67 8.40 -2.80
CA VAL A 76 -33.56 9.10 -2.13
C VAL A 76 -32.76 8.13 -1.26
N LEU A 77 -33.43 7.25 -0.51
CA LEU A 77 -32.78 6.22 0.29
C LEU A 77 -31.94 5.25 -0.57
N PHE A 78 -32.47 4.82 -1.72
CA PHE A 78 -31.73 3.96 -2.64
C PHE A 78 -30.45 4.63 -3.15
N ILE A 79 -30.53 5.90 -3.55
CA ILE A 79 -29.36 6.67 -4.02
C ILE A 79 -28.32 6.82 -2.92
N ILE A 80 -28.75 7.17 -1.69
CA ILE A 80 -27.85 7.32 -0.55
C ILE A 80 -27.12 5.99 -0.26
N LEU A 81 -27.85 4.88 -0.23
CA LEU A 81 -27.27 3.56 -0.02
C LEU A 81 -26.26 3.21 -1.11
N PHE A 82 -26.60 3.47 -2.37
CA PHE A 82 -25.70 3.25 -3.50
C PHE A 82 -24.42 4.08 -3.39
N CYS A 83 -24.52 5.36 -3.00
CA CYS A 83 -23.36 6.23 -2.80
C CYS A 83 -22.45 5.71 -1.67
N TYR A 84 -23.01 5.27 -0.54
CA TYR A 84 -22.21 4.69 0.53
C TYR A 84 -21.53 3.38 0.11
N LEU A 85 -22.22 2.54 -0.66
CA LEU A 85 -21.64 1.31 -1.19
C LEU A 85 -20.47 1.62 -2.13
N ALA A 86 -20.64 2.58 -3.05
CA ALA A 86 -19.59 3.02 -3.95
C ALA A 86 -18.38 3.62 -3.21
N ALA A 87 -18.61 4.47 -2.21
CA ALA A 87 -17.55 5.05 -1.38
C ALA A 87 -16.80 3.98 -0.58
N SER A 88 -17.52 3.00 -0.03
CA SER A 88 -16.93 1.86 0.67
C SER A 88 -16.08 1.01 -0.25
N THR A 89 -16.60 0.65 -1.44
CA THR A 89 -15.84 -0.10 -2.45
C THR A 89 -14.58 0.65 -2.87
N TYR A 90 -14.67 1.95 -3.16
CA TYR A 90 -13.50 2.77 -3.50
C TYR A 90 -12.44 2.74 -2.39
N THR A 91 -12.85 2.96 -1.14
CA THR A 91 -11.96 2.95 0.02
C THR A 91 -11.30 1.58 0.21
N PHE A 92 -12.09 0.52 0.10
CA PHE A 92 -11.62 -0.86 0.24
C PHE A 92 -10.61 -1.23 -0.85
N LEU A 93 -10.86 -0.87 -2.12
CA LEU A 93 -9.94 -1.13 -3.22
C LEU A 93 -8.60 -0.43 -3.03
N ASN A 94 -8.61 0.85 -2.64
CA ASN A 94 -7.37 1.58 -2.39
C ASN A 94 -6.60 1.02 -1.18
N ALA A 95 -7.31 0.65 -0.11
CA ALA A 95 -6.70 0.00 1.04
C ALA A 95 -6.05 -1.34 0.66
N LEU A 96 -6.71 -2.16 -0.18
CA LEU A 96 -6.13 -3.41 -0.67
C LEU A 96 -4.88 -3.18 -1.53
N MET A 97 -4.92 -2.23 -2.46
CA MET A 97 -3.75 -1.90 -3.28
C MET A 97 -2.56 -1.52 -2.40
N TRP A 98 -2.77 -0.74 -1.34
CA TRP A 98 -1.69 -0.40 -0.41
C TRP A 98 -1.20 -1.58 0.43
N ILE A 99 -2.09 -2.46 0.88
CA ILE A 99 -1.70 -3.64 1.67
C ILE A 99 -0.89 -4.63 0.83
N PHE A 100 -1.22 -4.78 -0.45
CA PHE A 100 -0.59 -5.75 -1.33
C PHE A 100 0.68 -5.26 -2.02
N ASN A 101 0.89 -3.94 -2.12
CA ASN A 101 2.14 -3.40 -2.64
C ASN A 101 3.26 -3.56 -1.61
N VAL A 102 4.26 -4.36 -1.96
CA VAL A 102 5.34 -4.74 -1.05
C VAL A 102 6.65 -4.93 -1.81
N GLY A 103 7.71 -4.31 -1.30
CA GLY A 103 9.07 -4.58 -1.74
C GLY A 103 9.74 -5.61 -0.83
N ILE A 104 10.50 -6.51 -1.42
CA ILE A 104 11.22 -7.59 -0.72
C ILE A 104 12.68 -7.51 -1.16
N VAL A 105 13.58 -7.44 -0.19
CA VAL A 105 15.03 -7.47 -0.42
C VAL A 105 15.56 -8.77 0.16
N THR A 106 16.20 -9.56 -0.69
CA THR A 106 16.85 -10.81 -0.31
C THR A 106 18.38 -10.69 -0.41
N THR A 107 19.08 -11.75 -0.04
CA THR A 107 20.54 -11.84 -0.20
C THR A 107 20.99 -11.84 -1.66
N GLU A 108 20.16 -12.34 -2.59
CA GLU A 108 20.50 -12.45 -4.01
C GLU A 108 19.96 -11.30 -4.87
N ARG A 109 18.76 -10.79 -4.56
CA ARG A 109 18.01 -9.88 -5.44
C ARG A 109 17.03 -8.99 -4.66
N VAL A 110 16.54 -7.97 -5.36
CA VAL A 110 15.41 -7.15 -4.94
C VAL A 110 14.20 -7.53 -5.78
N ILE A 111 13.07 -7.73 -5.12
CA ILE A 111 11.78 -8.07 -5.72
C ILE A 111 10.79 -6.97 -5.35
N ASP A 112 10.17 -6.38 -6.35
CA ASP A 112 9.10 -5.40 -6.17
C ASP A 112 7.78 -6.02 -6.63
N VAL A 113 6.79 -6.02 -5.73
CA VAL A 113 5.46 -6.58 -5.98
C VAL A 113 4.46 -5.45 -6.02
N ASP A 114 4.02 -5.11 -7.23
CA ASP A 114 3.08 -4.03 -7.49
C ASP A 114 1.75 -4.55 -8.01
N TYR A 115 0.65 -4.05 -7.45
CA TYR A 115 -0.70 -4.31 -7.94
C TYR A 115 -1.26 -3.04 -8.59
N LYS A 116 -1.29 -3.00 -9.93
CA LYS A 116 -1.96 -1.93 -10.69
C LYS A 116 -3.48 -2.02 -10.63
N SER A 117 -4.00 -3.21 -10.39
CA SER A 117 -5.41 -3.51 -10.17
C SER A 117 -5.53 -4.81 -9.38
N LEU A 118 -6.71 -5.12 -8.82
CA LEU A 118 -6.94 -6.34 -8.03
C LEU A 118 -6.56 -7.64 -8.76
N LEU A 119 -6.58 -7.63 -10.09
CA LEU A 119 -6.33 -8.80 -10.93
C LEU A 119 -4.98 -8.73 -11.66
N GLN A 120 -4.25 -7.62 -11.54
CA GLN A 120 -3.00 -7.38 -12.26
C GLN A 120 -1.88 -7.23 -11.26
N LYS A 121 -1.16 -8.32 -11.05
CA LYS A 121 0.07 -8.39 -10.26
C LYS A 121 1.26 -8.25 -11.20
N GLU A 122 2.08 -7.24 -10.98
CA GLU A 122 3.38 -7.07 -11.61
C GLU A 122 4.47 -7.47 -10.62
N LEU A 123 5.42 -8.26 -11.10
CA LEU A 123 6.58 -8.70 -10.33
C LEU A 123 7.81 -8.22 -11.07
N SER A 124 8.57 -7.34 -10.44
CA SER A 124 9.85 -6.85 -10.96
C SER A 124 10.95 -7.43 -10.11
N GLU A 125 11.89 -8.15 -10.72
CA GLU A 125 13.07 -8.68 -10.03
C GLU A 125 14.34 -8.05 -10.60
N SER A 126 15.29 -7.75 -9.71
CA SER A 126 16.61 -7.24 -10.08
C SER A 126 17.67 -7.90 -9.22
N SER A 127 18.65 -8.54 -9.85
CA SER A 127 19.78 -9.15 -9.15
C SER A 127 20.64 -8.07 -8.50
N ASN A 128 21.15 -8.32 -7.29
CA ASN A 128 22.01 -7.36 -6.60
C ASN A 128 23.28 -7.00 -7.39
N ASN A 129 23.75 -7.91 -8.25
CA ASN A 129 24.93 -7.68 -9.11
C ASN A 129 24.64 -6.76 -10.31
N ASP A 130 23.37 -6.63 -10.71
CA ASP A 130 22.97 -5.83 -11.87
C ASP A 130 22.66 -4.37 -11.47
N ILE A 131 22.59 -4.09 -10.17
CA ILE A 131 22.36 -2.75 -9.61
C ILE A 131 23.68 -1.97 -9.65
N ALA A 132 23.92 -1.25 -10.75
CA ALA A 132 25.14 -0.46 -10.93
C ALA A 132 25.11 0.93 -10.26
N ASP A 133 23.93 1.57 -10.19
CA ASP A 133 23.76 2.90 -9.61
C ASP A 133 22.39 3.04 -8.94
N VAL A 134 22.34 3.75 -7.81
CA VAL A 134 21.11 4.01 -7.03
C VAL A 134 20.91 5.51 -6.95
N THR A 135 19.96 6.02 -7.74
CA THR A 135 19.57 7.43 -7.72
C THR A 135 18.30 7.63 -6.90
N SER A 136 18.34 8.49 -5.89
CA SER A 136 17.15 8.96 -5.17
C SER A 136 16.78 10.38 -5.61
N LYS A 137 15.51 10.61 -5.94
CA LYS A 137 14.98 11.94 -6.28
C LYS A 137 13.83 12.29 -5.35
N THR A 138 14.01 13.32 -4.53
CA THR A 138 12.95 13.91 -3.71
C THR A 138 12.50 15.21 -4.36
N THR A 139 11.28 15.26 -4.89
CA THR A 139 10.74 16.44 -5.57
C THR A 139 9.66 17.11 -4.72
N GLY A 140 9.88 18.38 -4.35
CA GLY A 140 8.90 19.22 -3.63
C GLY A 140 9.17 19.34 -2.13
N PHE A 141 8.46 20.26 -1.48
CA PHE A 141 8.69 20.62 -0.06
C PHE A 141 8.15 19.58 0.92
N ILE A 142 6.98 18.99 0.65
CA ILE A 142 6.33 18.02 1.55
C ILE A 142 7.13 16.70 1.63
N PRO A 143 7.62 16.11 0.53
CA PRO A 143 8.45 14.90 0.58
C PRO A 143 9.83 15.07 1.23
N SER A 144 10.32 16.30 1.44
CA SER A 144 11.62 16.51 2.11
C SER A 144 11.60 16.20 3.61
N PHE A 145 10.41 16.11 4.22
CA PHE A 145 10.24 15.77 5.63
C PHE A 145 10.17 14.26 5.90
N PHE A 146 10.14 13.42 4.86
CA PHE A 146 9.91 11.98 4.97
C PHE A 146 10.90 11.17 4.12
#